data_AF-A0A9D8IP08-F1
#
_entry.id   AF-A0A9D8IP08-F1
#
_cell.length_a   1.000
_cell.length_b   1.000
_cell.length_c   1.000
_cell.angle_alpha   90.00
_cell.angle_beta   90.00
_cell.angle_gamma   90.00
#
_symmetry.space_group_name_H-M   'P 1'
#
loop_
_entity.id
_entity.type
_entity.pdbx_description
1 polymer ?
#
loop_
_entity_poly.entity_id
_entity_poly.type
_entity_poly.pdbx_seq_one_letter_code
_entity_poly.pdbx_strand_id
1 'polypeptide(L)'
;MFSAFSAFLICTVFGADATTIPLWTGKAPMLLPEKPNDAPTLTIYKPAKEKSVPTAIVVCPGGGYGGLAIGHEGKEPAEFLNSIGITACVLKYRHAPGYRHPVPM
;
A
#
# COMPACT_ATOMS: atom_id res chain seq x y z
N MET A 1 -41.81 -25.81 -25.01
CA MET A 1 -40.43 -25.51 -25.45
C MET A 1 -39.91 -24.41 -24.53
N PHE A 2 -39.37 -24.80 -23.36
CA PHE A 2 -38.95 -23.85 -22.32
C PHE A 2 -37.50 -23.42 -22.60
N SER A 3 -37.31 -22.12 -22.86
CA SER A 3 -35.99 -21.52 -23.06
C SER A 3 -35.39 -21.18 -21.69
N ALA A 4 -34.26 -21.81 -21.37
CA ALA A 4 -33.51 -21.55 -20.15
C ALA A 4 -32.59 -20.33 -20.36
N PHE A 5 -32.88 -19.23 -19.68
CA PHE A 5 -31.97 -18.09 -19.58
C PHE A 5 -30.88 -18.42 -18.55
N SER A 6 -29.69 -18.75 -19.03
CA SER A 6 -28.49 -18.88 -18.19
C SER A 6 -28.00 -17.48 -17.82
N ALA A 7 -28.23 -17.05 -16.58
CA ALA A 7 -27.67 -15.80 -16.06
C ALA A 7 -26.19 -16.02 -15.70
N PHE A 8 -25.29 -15.49 -16.51
CA PHE A 8 -23.88 -15.35 -16.16
C PHE A 8 -23.76 -14.26 -15.09
N LEU A 9 -23.51 -14.66 -13.84
CA LEU A 9 -23.17 -13.73 -12.77
C LEU A 9 -21.74 -13.22 -13.01
N ILE A 10 -21.62 -12.08 -13.70
CA ILE A 10 -20.38 -11.31 -13.72
C ILE A 10 -20.22 -10.73 -12.32
N CYS A 11 -19.43 -11.40 -11.48
CA CYS A 11 -18.96 -10.85 -10.23
C CYS A 11 -17.89 -9.81 -10.57
N THR A 12 -18.30 -8.55 -10.66
CA THR A 12 -17.38 -7.41 -10.67
C THR A 12 -16.69 -7.37 -9.31
N VAL A 13 -15.45 -7.87 -9.26
CA VAL A 13 -14.57 -7.66 -8.12
C VAL A 13 -14.19 -6.17 -8.14
N PHE A 14 -14.88 -5.37 -7.33
CA PHE A 14 -14.42 -4.02 -7.02
C PHE A 14 -13.13 -4.16 -6.19
N GLY A 15 -11.99 -4.01 -6.86
CA GLY A 15 -10.73 -3.73 -6.17
C GLY A 15 -10.89 -2.38 -5.47
N ALA A 16 -10.73 -2.36 -4.15
CA ALA A 16 -10.76 -1.11 -3.41
C ALA A 16 -9.60 -0.21 -3.86
N ASP A 17 -9.92 1.01 -4.29
CA ASP A 17 -8.94 1.98 -4.75
C ASP A 17 -7.93 2.31 -3.63
N ALA A 18 -6.65 2.10 -3.94
CA ALA A 18 -5.57 2.43 -3.02
C ALA A 18 -5.34 3.95 -3.00
N THR A 19 -5.29 4.56 -1.82
CA THR A 19 -5.05 6.01 -1.66
C THR A 19 -3.62 6.24 -1.16
N THR A 20 -2.83 7.03 -1.88
CA THR A 20 -1.46 7.37 -1.44
C THR A 20 -1.42 8.77 -0.85
N ILE A 21 -0.88 8.89 0.36
CA ILE A 21 -0.69 10.16 1.06
C ILE A 21 0.79 10.38 1.40
N PRO A 22 1.29 11.63 1.40
CA PRO A 22 2.62 11.91 1.91
C PRO A 22 2.65 11.64 3.41
N LEU A 23 3.78 11.12 3.91
CA LEU A 23 3.92 10.87 5.36
C LEU A 23 4.11 12.16 6.16
N TRP A 24 4.60 13.22 5.52
CA TRP A 24 4.69 14.56 6.09
C TRP A 24 3.83 15.55 5.32
N THR A 25 3.19 16.46 6.05
CA THR A 25 2.43 17.58 5.47
C THR A 25 3.33 18.70 4.93
N GLY A 26 4.58 18.76 5.39
CA GLY A 26 5.61 19.69 4.94
C GLY A 26 6.84 18.97 4.39
N LYS A 27 8.00 19.62 4.42
CA LYS A 27 9.28 18.98 4.04
C LYS A 27 9.60 17.85 5.02
N ALA A 28 9.94 16.67 4.50
CA ALA A 28 10.41 15.57 5.33
C ALA A 28 11.69 16.01 6.10
N PRO A 29 11.88 15.58 7.35
CA PRO A 29 13.08 15.89 8.14
C PRO A 29 14.34 15.44 7.40
N MET A 30 15.43 16.21 7.54
CA MET A 30 16.73 15.90 6.92
C MET A 30 16.67 15.79 5.39
N LEU A 31 15.75 16.53 4.75
CA LEU A 31 15.62 16.58 3.30
C LEU A 31 16.96 16.99 2.68
N LEU A 32 17.49 16.13 1.80
CA LEU A 32 18.64 16.47 0.99
C LEU A 32 18.15 17.10 -0.32
N PRO A 33 18.80 18.18 -0.80
CA PRO A 33 18.43 18.78 -2.08
C PRO A 33 18.57 17.75 -3.21
N GLU A 34 17.52 17.64 -4.03
CA GLU A 34 17.51 16.95 -5.33
C GLU A 34 17.92 15.46 -5.31
N LYS A 35 17.48 14.69 -4.31
CA LYS A 35 17.70 13.23 -4.26
C LYS A 35 16.45 12.45 -4.69
N PRO A 36 16.59 11.32 -5.40
CA PRO A 36 15.48 10.39 -5.60
C PRO A 36 15.01 9.82 -4.25
N ASN A 37 13.73 9.45 -4.16
CA ASN A 37 13.10 8.91 -2.95
C ASN A 37 13.17 9.87 -1.74
N ASP A 38 12.99 11.17 -1.97
CA ASP A 38 12.95 12.21 -0.94
C ASP A 38 11.58 12.37 -0.29
N ALA A 39 10.51 11.98 -0.99
CA ALA A 39 9.12 12.03 -0.55
C ALA A 39 8.59 10.63 -0.15
N PRO A 40 8.75 10.26 1.13
CA PRO A 40 8.14 9.07 1.71
C PRO A 40 6.62 9.19 1.79
N THR A 41 5.94 8.08 1.53
CA THR A 41 4.47 8.02 1.38
C THR A 41 3.90 6.81 2.09
N LEU A 42 2.61 6.90 2.44
CA LEU A 42 1.81 5.78 2.91
C LEU A 42 0.72 5.50 1.88
N THR A 43 0.69 4.28 1.34
CA THR A 43 -0.37 3.83 0.44
C THR A 43 -1.37 2.99 1.22
N ILE A 44 -2.59 3.48 1.33
CA ILE A 44 -3.67 2.88 2.10
C ILE A 44 -4.52 2.01 1.18
N TYR A 45 -4.54 0.72 1.47
CA TYR A 45 -5.39 -0.29 0.89
C TYR A 45 -6.53 -0.56 1.88
N LYS A 46 -7.76 -0.23 1.48
CA LYS A 46 -8.94 -0.50 2.30
C LYS A 46 -9.59 -1.82 1.87
N PRO A 47 -10.12 -2.63 2.80
CA PRO A 47 -10.96 -3.77 2.43
C PRO A 47 -12.30 -3.29 1.90
N ALA A 48 -13.08 -4.20 1.32
CA ALA A 48 -14.49 -3.96 1.01
C ALA A 48 -15.24 -3.55 2.28
N LYS A 49 -16.15 -2.56 2.16
CA LYS A 49 -16.82 -1.93 3.31
C LYS A 49 -17.56 -2.95 4.18
N GLU A 50 -18.12 -3.98 3.56
CA GLU A 50 -18.90 -5.04 4.18
C GLU A 50 -18.05 -6.01 5.01
N LYS A 51 -16.75 -6.11 4.70
CA LYS A 51 -15.79 -6.99 5.38
C LYS A 51 -14.87 -6.25 6.35
N SER A 52 -14.93 -4.91 6.37
CA SER A 52 -13.98 -4.09 7.12
C SER A 52 -14.09 -4.33 8.63
N VAL A 53 -12.94 -4.57 9.27
CA VAL A 53 -12.79 -4.58 10.74
C VAL A 53 -12.07 -3.31 11.21
N PRO A 54 -12.22 -2.88 12.48
CA PRO A 54 -11.55 -1.70 13.03
C PRO A 54 -10.08 -2.00 13.35
N THR A 55 -9.31 -2.48 12.37
CA THR A 55 -7.88 -2.82 12.50
C THR A 55 -7.13 -2.36 11.25
N ALA A 56 -5.96 -1.78 11.47
CA ALA A 56 -5.04 -1.38 10.43
C ALA A 56 -3.63 -1.90 10.72
N ILE A 57 -2.91 -2.29 9.67
CA ILE A 57 -1.52 -2.77 9.75
C ILE A 57 -0.66 -1.94 8.82
N VAL A 58 0.49 -1.48 9.32
CA VAL A 58 1.52 -0.82 8.51
C VAL A 58 2.47 -1.88 7.98
N VAL A 59 2.56 -2.00 6.65
CA VAL A 59 3.48 -2.90 5.96
C VAL A 59 4.73 -2.11 5.61
N CYS A 60 5.89 -2.57 6.09
CA CYS A 60 7.19 -2.00 5.80
C CYS A 60 7.95 -2.93 4.86
N PRO A 61 7.94 -2.68 3.53
CA PRO A 61 8.63 -3.53 2.57
C PRO A 61 10.13 -3.57 2.85
N GLY A 62 10.78 -4.71 2.62
CA GLY A 62 12.22 -4.86 2.74
C GLY A 62 12.98 -4.34 1.52
N GLY A 63 14.20 -4.84 1.33
CA GLY A 63 15.15 -4.35 0.32
C GLY A 63 16.48 -3.86 0.89
N GLY A 64 16.76 -4.16 2.17
CA GLY A 64 18.08 -3.96 2.80
C GLY A 64 18.59 -2.51 2.78
N TYR A 65 17.68 -1.52 2.75
CA TYR A 65 17.99 -0.10 2.53
C TYR A 65 18.68 0.24 1.20
N GLY A 66 18.77 -0.70 0.25
CA GLY A 66 19.23 -0.46 -1.13
C GLY A 66 18.08 -0.28 -2.13
N GLY A 67 16.89 -0.75 -1.78
CA GLY A 67 15.67 -0.68 -2.59
C GLY A 67 14.42 -0.89 -1.73
N LEU A 68 13.26 -0.92 -2.38
CA LEU A 68 11.99 -1.29 -1.76
C LEU A 68 11.27 -2.35 -2.59
N ALA A 69 11.02 -3.50 -1.99
CA ALA A 69 10.27 -4.60 -2.58
C ALA A 69 8.75 -4.37 -2.56
N ILE A 70 8.28 -3.23 -3.07
CA ILE A 70 6.87 -2.77 -2.95
C ILE A 70 5.86 -3.76 -3.51
N GLY A 71 6.21 -4.54 -4.55
CA GLY A 71 5.32 -5.55 -5.11
C GLY A 71 5.04 -6.69 -4.12
N HIS A 72 6.02 -7.55 -3.90
CA HIS A 72 5.87 -8.80 -3.15
C HIS A 72 5.93 -8.63 -1.62
N GLU A 73 6.56 -7.56 -1.10
CA GLU A 73 6.60 -7.28 0.35
C GLU A 73 5.74 -6.07 0.75
N GLY A 74 4.98 -5.50 -0.20
CA GLY A 74 4.06 -4.39 0.05
C GLY A 74 2.64 -4.71 -0.39
N LYS A 75 2.42 -4.74 -1.70
CA LYS A 75 1.10 -4.91 -2.33
C LYS A 75 0.50 -6.29 -2.04
N GLU A 76 1.26 -7.37 -2.21
CA GLU A 76 0.74 -8.73 -1.98
C GLU A 76 0.29 -8.95 -0.52
N PRO A 77 1.09 -8.58 0.52
CA PRO A 77 0.61 -8.57 1.91
C PRO A 77 -0.62 -7.68 2.11
N ALA A 78 -0.66 -6.49 1.48
CA ALA A 78 -1.81 -5.59 1.60
C ALA A 78 -3.09 -6.19 1.02
N GLU A 79 -3.02 -6.87 -0.12
CA GLU A 79 -4.14 -7.59 -0.73
C GLU A 79 -4.62 -8.74 0.15
N PHE A 80 -3.68 -9.51 0.74
CA PHE A 80 -4.01 -10.55 1.70
C PHE A 80 -4.74 -9.98 2.93
N LEU A 81 -4.21 -8.93 3.54
CA LEU A 81 -4.81 -8.26 4.70
C LEU A 81 -6.21 -7.71 4.38
N ASN A 82 -6.38 -7.09 3.21
CA ASN A 82 -7.68 -6.64 2.73
C ASN A 82 -8.67 -7.80 2.57
N SER A 83 -8.21 -8.97 2.10
CA SER A 83 -9.07 -10.14 1.89
C SER A 83 -9.72 -10.64 3.19
N ILE A 84 -9.06 -10.42 4.32
CA ILE A 84 -9.53 -10.74 5.68
C ILE A 84 -10.10 -9.52 6.43
N GLY A 85 -10.37 -8.42 5.74
CA GLY A 85 -11.07 -7.26 6.29
C GLY A 85 -10.18 -6.24 7.01
N ILE A 86 -8.86 -6.39 6.95
CA ILE A 86 -7.91 -5.48 7.62
C ILE A 86 -7.47 -4.39 6.64
N THR A 87 -7.44 -3.14 7.09
CA THR A 87 -6.84 -2.04 6.32
C THR A 87 -5.32 -2.19 6.32
N ALA A 88 -4.69 -2.20 5.15
CA ALA A 88 -3.24 -2.26 5.03
C ALA A 88 -2.67 -0.92 4.57
N CYS A 89 -1.59 -0.47 5.20
CA CYS A 89 -0.92 0.78 4.90
C CYS A 89 0.54 0.47 4.49
N VAL A 90 0.85 0.48 3.20
CA VAL A 90 2.20 0.18 2.69
C VAL A 90 3.06 1.43 2.77
N LEU A 91 4.16 1.35 3.51
CA LEU A 91 5.11 2.44 3.70
C LEU A 91 6.18 2.43 2.60
N LYS A 92 6.26 3.51 1.82
CA LYS A 92 7.43 3.82 0.99
C LYS A 92 8.36 4.72 1.78
N TYR A 93 9.35 4.14 2.45
CA TYR A 93 10.35 4.89 3.22
C TYR A 93 11.57 5.26 2.38
N ARG A 94 12.41 6.15 2.92
CA ARG A 94 13.62 6.64 2.26
C ARG A 94 14.78 5.68 2.46
N HIS A 95 15.58 5.47 1.42
CA HIS A 95 16.69 4.50 1.43
C HIS A 95 17.87 4.96 0.54
N ALA A 96 18.94 4.16 0.49
CA ALA A 96 20.13 4.47 -0.30
C ALA A 96 19.82 4.46 -1.80
N PRO A 97 20.57 5.19 -2.64
CA PRO A 97 21.76 5.98 -2.32
C PRO A 97 21.48 7.37 -1.73
N GLY A 98 20.22 7.83 -1.76
CA GLY A 98 19.85 9.17 -1.32
C GLY A 98 19.93 9.36 0.19
N TYR A 99 19.43 8.39 0.95
CA TYR A 99 19.33 8.47 2.41
C TYR A 99 19.96 7.22 3.03
N ARG A 100 20.68 7.37 4.14
CA ARG A 100 21.26 6.24 4.90
C ARG A 100 20.59 6.14 6.26
N HIS A 101 20.39 4.92 6.72
CA HIS A 101 19.94 4.67 8.08
C HIS A 101 21.01 5.19 9.07
N PRO A 102 20.61 5.92 10.14
CA PRO A 102 19.23 6.29 10.48
C PRO A 102 18.75 7.52 9.72
N VAL A 103 17.59 7.41 9.08
CA VAL A 103 16.80 8.53 8.56
C VAL A 103 15.35 8.31 9.02
N PRO A 104 14.66 9.35 9.52
CA PRO A 104 13.26 9.22 9.92
C PRO A 104 12.43 8.65 8.77
N MET A 105 11.67 7.59 9.05
CA MET A 105 10.76 6.95 8.11
C MET A 105 9.64 7.87 7.70
#